data_AF-A0A958I1Z4-F1
#
_entry.id   AF-A0A958I1Z4-F1
#
_cell.length_a   1.000
_cell.length_b   1.000
_cell.length_c   1.000
_cell.angle_alpha   90.00
_cell.angle_beta   90.00
_cell.angle_gamma   90.00
#
_symmetry.space_group_name_H-M   'P 1'
#
loop_
_entity.id
_entity.type
_entity.pdbx_description
1 polymer ?
#
loop_
_entity_poly.entity_id
_entity_poly.type
_entity_poly.pdbx_seq_one_letter_code
_entity_poly.pdbx_strand_id
1 'polypeptide(L)'
;PANTIDHSVAIPKEIQPEVTATYGEYKAIICRACHGENLAGGLVHGPPGTPASKNITPDAESGIGKWSEADFFSAVRDGVRPNGEEINPAMPRWVGNMTDDELRAIWLYLQSVPPVHTDLAKQ
;
A
#
# COMPACT_ATOMS: atom_id res chain seq x y z
N PRO A 1 -29.78 -5.40 -7.36
CA PRO A 1 -30.36 -5.11 -6.02
C PRO A 1 -29.77 -6.11 -4.98
N ALA A 2 -29.81 -5.82 -3.68
CA ALA A 2 -29.16 -6.66 -2.67
C ALA A 2 -29.65 -8.13 -2.63
N ASN A 3 -30.77 -8.43 -3.29
CA ASN A 3 -31.37 -9.76 -3.43
C ASN A 3 -30.72 -10.67 -4.48
N THR A 4 -29.70 -10.21 -5.22
CA THR A 4 -28.96 -11.03 -6.21
C THR A 4 -27.62 -11.56 -5.69
N ILE A 5 -27.27 -11.29 -4.43
CA ILE A 5 -26.05 -11.81 -3.80
C ILE A 5 -26.38 -13.14 -3.14
N ASP A 6 -25.64 -14.19 -3.49
CA ASP A 6 -25.75 -15.50 -2.86
C ASP A 6 -25.09 -15.46 -1.46
N HIS A 7 -25.91 -15.46 -0.41
CA HIS A 7 -25.47 -15.43 0.99
C HIS A 7 -25.06 -16.81 1.51
N SER A 8 -25.08 -17.85 0.67
CA SER A 8 -24.62 -19.20 1.02
C SER A 8 -23.16 -19.46 0.67
N VAL A 9 -22.49 -18.52 -0.02
CA VAL A 9 -21.06 -18.60 -0.32
C VAL A 9 -20.28 -18.61 1.00
N ALA A 10 -19.46 -19.64 1.19
CA ALA A 10 -18.56 -19.72 2.32
C ALA A 10 -17.61 -18.51 2.31
N ILE A 11 -17.73 -17.66 3.32
CA ILE A 11 -16.76 -16.60 3.55
C ILE A 11 -15.41 -17.28 3.82
N PRO A 12 -14.32 -16.88 3.16
CA PRO A 12 -12.99 -17.43 3.41
C PRO A 12 -12.69 -17.48 4.90
N LYS A 13 -11.93 -18.51 5.32
CA LYS A 13 -11.46 -18.71 6.69
C LYS A 13 -10.95 -17.37 7.23
N GLU A 14 -11.52 -16.94 8.37
CA GLU A 14 -11.20 -15.71 9.06
C GLU A 14 -9.68 -15.44 9.03
N ILE A 15 -9.28 -14.34 8.39
CA ILE A 15 -7.87 -13.97 8.31
C ILE A 15 -7.42 -13.61 9.71
N GLN A 16 -6.62 -14.48 10.32
CA GLN A 16 -6.10 -14.25 11.65
C GLN A 16 -5.08 -13.11 11.61
N PRO A 17 -5.12 -12.14 12.55
CA PRO A 17 -4.10 -11.12 12.67
C PRO A 17 -2.75 -11.78 13.01
N GLU A 18 -1.92 -11.96 11.99
CA GLU A 18 -0.59 -12.56 12.09
C GLU A 18 0.36 -11.84 11.13
N VAL A 19 1.62 -11.71 11.51
CA VAL A 19 2.66 -11.07 10.70
C VAL A 19 3.08 -11.97 9.53
N THR A 20 2.23 -12.04 8.50
CA THR A 20 2.43 -12.86 7.30
C THR A 20 2.15 -12.04 6.04
N ALA A 21 2.71 -12.47 4.90
CA ALA A 21 2.40 -11.84 3.61
C ALA A 21 0.92 -11.96 3.24
N THR A 22 0.23 -13.04 3.63
CA THR A 22 -1.22 -13.20 3.40
C THR A 22 -2.05 -12.18 4.18
N TYR A 23 -1.72 -11.95 5.46
CA TYR A 23 -2.39 -10.88 6.22
C TYR A 23 -2.03 -9.50 5.67
N GLY A 24 -0.78 -9.33 5.23
CA GLY A 24 -0.30 -8.14 4.55
C GLY A 24 -1.06 -7.82 3.28
N GLU A 25 -1.34 -8.82 2.44
CA GLU A 25 -2.13 -8.68 1.21
C GLU A 25 -3.55 -8.19 1.50
N TYR A 26 -4.17 -8.77 2.55
CA TYR A 26 -5.48 -8.36 3.04
C TYR A 26 -5.45 -6.91 3.54
N LYS A 27 -4.45 -6.54 4.35
CA LYS A 27 -4.30 -5.17 4.84
C LYS A 27 -3.94 -4.17 3.75
N ALA A 28 -3.22 -4.59 2.72
CA ALA A 28 -2.82 -3.76 1.57
C ALA A 28 -3.98 -3.44 0.61
N ILE A 29 -5.19 -3.98 0.82
CA ILE A 29 -6.39 -3.59 0.06
C ILE A 29 -6.56 -2.07 0.04
N ILE A 30 -6.35 -1.42 1.18
CA ILE A 30 -6.46 0.05 1.27
C ILE A 30 -5.38 0.77 0.46
N CYS A 31 -4.18 0.20 0.37
CA CYS A 31 -3.09 0.75 -0.41
C CYS A 31 -3.40 0.68 -1.91
N ARG A 32 -3.96 -0.45 -2.38
CA ARG A 32 -4.32 -0.65 -3.79
C ARG A 32 -5.34 0.36 -4.30
N ALA A 33 -6.23 0.86 -3.44
CA ALA A 33 -7.23 1.86 -3.80
C ALA A 33 -6.61 3.15 -4.40
N CYS A 34 -5.39 3.50 -3.99
CA CYS A 34 -4.65 4.64 -4.54
C CYS A 34 -3.44 4.22 -5.37
N HIS A 35 -2.70 3.19 -4.95
CA HIS A 35 -1.46 2.76 -5.61
C HIS A 35 -1.67 1.80 -6.80
N GLY A 36 -2.93 1.52 -7.15
CA GLY A 36 -3.29 0.62 -8.24
C GLY A 36 -3.24 -0.86 -7.83
N GLU A 37 -3.89 -1.71 -8.61
CA GLU A 37 -3.99 -3.15 -8.33
C GLU A 37 -2.62 -3.84 -8.28
N ASN A 38 -1.68 -3.40 -9.13
CA ASN A 38 -0.30 -3.90 -9.16
C ASN A 38 0.65 -3.09 -8.26
N LEU A 39 0.14 -2.16 -7.45
CA LEU A 39 0.91 -1.33 -6.51
C LEU A 39 1.96 -0.41 -7.17
N ALA A 40 1.92 -0.27 -8.50
CA ALA A 40 2.90 0.48 -9.27
C ALA A 40 2.65 2.00 -9.29
N GLY A 41 1.66 2.48 -8.54
CA GLY A 41 1.22 3.86 -8.53
C GLY A 41 0.37 4.21 -9.75
N GLY A 42 0.09 5.50 -9.94
CA GLY A 42 -0.68 5.99 -11.09
C GLY A 42 -1.67 7.09 -10.75
N LEU A 43 -2.60 7.33 -11.66
CA LEU A 43 -3.64 8.33 -11.47
C LEU A 43 -4.60 7.89 -10.35
N VAL A 44 -4.76 8.75 -9.36
CA VAL A 44 -5.72 8.56 -8.26
C VAL A 44 -7.00 9.31 -8.61
N HIS A 45 -8.15 8.65 -8.47
CA HIS A 45 -9.43 9.31 -8.62
C HIS A 45 -9.63 10.32 -7.47
N GLY A 46 -9.85 11.58 -7.82
CA GLY A 46 -10.05 12.65 -6.86
C GLY A 46 -10.38 13.99 -7.52
N PRO A 47 -10.47 15.08 -6.75
CA PRO A 47 -10.67 16.42 -7.30
C PRO A 47 -9.59 16.81 -8.33
N PRO A 48 -9.86 17.79 -9.21
CA PRO A 48 -8.85 18.34 -10.10
C PRO A 48 -7.58 18.74 -9.33
N GLY A 49 -6.42 18.29 -9.80
CA GLY A 49 -5.12 18.51 -9.14
C GLY A 49 -4.71 17.43 -8.14
N THR A 50 -5.46 16.33 -8.02
CA THR A 50 -5.01 15.17 -7.22
C THR A 50 -3.69 14.63 -7.77
N PRO A 51 -2.63 14.53 -6.95
CA PRO A 51 -1.34 14.02 -7.40
C PRO A 51 -1.42 12.53 -7.71
N ALA A 52 -0.55 12.07 -8.62
CA ALA A 52 -0.39 10.65 -8.87
C ALA A 52 0.20 9.95 -7.62
N SER A 53 -0.26 8.72 -7.37
CA SER A 53 0.33 7.86 -6.35
C SER A 53 1.67 7.32 -6.83
N LYS A 54 2.55 7.01 -5.87
CA LYS A 54 3.89 6.49 -6.14
C LYS A 54 3.90 4.97 -6.25
N ASN A 55 4.90 4.42 -6.92
CA ASN A 55 5.15 2.98 -6.97
C ASN A 55 5.64 2.50 -5.59
N ILE A 56 5.00 1.47 -5.04
CA ILE A 56 5.35 0.85 -3.75
C ILE A 56 5.72 -0.64 -3.90
N THR A 57 5.98 -1.10 -5.12
CA THR A 57 6.56 -2.42 -5.39
C THR A 57 8.06 -2.44 -5.00
N PRO A 58 8.71 -3.62 -4.89
CA PRO A 58 10.11 -3.71 -4.51
C PRO A 58 11.08 -3.34 -5.66
N ASP A 59 10.61 -2.61 -6.67
CA ASP A 59 11.49 -2.06 -7.70
C ASP A 59 12.52 -1.11 -7.07
N ALA A 60 13.79 -1.27 -7.45
CA ALA A 60 14.91 -0.55 -6.83
C ALA A 60 15.08 0.89 -7.33
N GLU A 61 14.47 1.26 -8.45
CA GLU A 61 14.67 2.55 -9.10
C GLU A 61 13.47 3.48 -8.95
N SER A 62 12.26 2.96 -9.16
CA SER A 62 11.03 3.73 -9.07
C SER A 62 10.14 3.35 -7.89
N GLY A 63 10.40 2.21 -7.24
CA GLY A 63 9.65 1.70 -6.09
C GLY A 63 10.37 1.87 -4.75
N ILE A 64 10.03 1.00 -3.79
CA ILE A 64 10.59 0.99 -2.43
C ILE A 64 11.67 -0.09 -2.23
N GLY A 65 12.24 -0.66 -3.31
CA GLY A 65 13.20 -1.76 -3.23
C GLY A 65 14.52 -1.43 -2.51
N LYS A 66 14.81 -0.14 -2.27
CA LYS A 66 15.97 0.34 -1.50
C LYS A 66 15.61 0.75 -0.07
N TRP A 67 14.34 0.76 0.28
CA TRP A 67 13.88 1.18 1.61
C TRP A 67 14.13 0.04 2.60
N SER A 68 14.47 0.40 3.83
CA SER A 68 14.36 -0.52 4.95
C SER A 68 12.92 -0.60 5.44
N GLU A 69 12.62 -1.60 6.26
CA GLU A 69 11.33 -1.67 6.94
C GLU A 69 11.09 -0.44 7.84
N ALA A 70 12.12 0.05 8.51
CA ALA A 70 12.02 1.24 9.34
C ALA A 70 11.65 2.48 8.51
N ASP A 71 12.21 2.60 7.30
CA ASP A 71 11.84 3.68 6.38
C ASP A 71 10.39 3.57 5.94
N PHE A 72 9.89 2.36 5.66
CA PHE A 72 8.49 2.13 5.36
C PHE A 72 7.58 2.53 6.54
N PHE A 73 7.98 2.20 7.77
CA PHE A 73 7.22 2.58 8.97
C PHE A 73 7.16 4.11 9.14
N SER A 74 8.29 4.80 9.02
CA SER A 74 8.33 6.27 9.07
C SER A 74 7.53 6.92 7.94
N ALA A 75 7.57 6.35 6.73
CA ALA A 75 6.77 6.83 5.61
C ALA A 75 5.27 6.68 5.87
N VAL A 76 4.81 5.56 6.43
CA VAL A 76 3.37 5.36 6.67
C VAL A 76 2.88 6.13 7.89
N ARG A 77 3.67 6.15 8.98
CA ARG A 77 3.29 6.80 10.25
C ARG A 77 3.47 8.29 10.22
N ASP A 78 4.66 8.71 9.81
CA ASP A 78 5.12 10.09 9.92
C ASP A 78 4.98 10.81 8.57
N GLY A 79 4.81 10.07 7.47
CA GLY A 79 4.74 10.65 6.13
C GLY A 79 6.07 11.21 5.70
N VAL A 80 7.17 10.62 6.16
CA VAL A 80 8.53 11.07 5.83
C VAL A 80 9.24 9.94 5.09
N ARG A 81 9.75 10.25 3.90
CA ARG A 81 10.54 9.33 3.08
C ARG A 81 11.97 9.17 3.62
N PRO A 82 12.73 8.14 3.22
CA PRO A 82 14.13 7.98 3.62
C PRO A 82 15.03 9.19 3.30
N ASN A 83 14.70 9.94 2.24
CA ASN A 83 15.42 11.15 1.83
C ASN A 83 15.00 12.41 2.61
N GLY A 84 14.09 12.29 3.59
CA GLY A 84 13.57 13.40 4.39
C GLY A 84 12.43 14.18 3.76
N GLU A 85 12.00 13.85 2.53
CA GLU A 85 10.86 14.50 1.90
C GLU A 85 9.55 14.08 2.55
N GLU A 86 8.65 15.05 2.72
CA GLU A 86 7.29 14.79 3.17
C GLU A 86 6.44 14.16 2.05
N ILE A 87 5.65 13.16 2.43
CA ILE A 87 4.64 12.57 1.56
C ILE A 87 3.49 13.55 1.38
N ASN A 88 3.00 13.63 0.14
CA ASN A 88 1.88 14.51 -0.19
C ASN A 88 0.65 14.24 0.71
N PRO A 89 -0.01 15.29 1.25
CA PRO A 89 -1.19 15.15 2.12
C PRO A 89 -2.40 14.44 1.49
N ALA A 90 -2.41 14.22 0.17
CA ALA A 90 -3.36 13.35 -0.50
C ALA A 90 -3.28 11.89 -0.02
N MET A 91 -2.13 11.45 0.49
CA MET A 91 -2.03 10.16 1.20
C MET A 91 -2.67 10.29 2.59
N PRO A 92 -3.70 9.48 2.92
CA PRO A 92 -4.44 9.66 4.16
C PRO A 92 -3.60 9.37 5.41
N ARG A 93 -3.54 10.34 6.33
CA ARG A 93 -2.72 10.23 7.56
C ARG A 93 -3.17 9.15 8.54
N TRP A 94 -4.45 8.76 8.50
CA TRP A 94 -4.99 7.73 9.37
C TRP A 94 -4.43 6.33 9.08
N VAL A 95 -3.81 6.10 7.90
CA VAL A 95 -3.09 4.85 7.62
C VAL A 95 -1.92 4.65 8.60
N GLY A 96 -1.36 5.74 9.13
CA GLY A 96 -0.35 5.71 10.19
C GLY A 96 -0.84 5.14 11.53
N ASN A 97 -2.15 4.95 11.73
CA ASN A 97 -2.72 4.37 12.95
C ASN A 97 -2.70 2.83 12.95
N MET A 98 -2.24 2.19 11.88
CA MET A 98 -2.06 0.72 11.84
C MET A 98 -1.06 0.26 12.90
N THR A 99 -1.31 -0.93 13.44
CA THR A 99 -0.41 -1.54 14.44
C THR A 99 0.93 -1.92 13.80
N ASP A 100 1.96 -2.14 14.61
CA ASP A 100 3.26 -2.61 14.12
C ASP A 100 3.13 -3.93 13.33
N ASP A 101 2.28 -4.84 13.81
CA ASP A 101 2.07 -6.15 13.17
C ASP A 101 1.38 -6.00 11.81
N GLU A 102 0.42 -5.08 11.69
CA GLU A 102 -0.25 -4.77 10.43
C GLU A 102 0.71 -4.15 9.42
N LEU A 103 1.52 -3.18 9.85
CA LEU A 103 2.53 -2.54 8.98
C LEU A 103 3.62 -3.53 8.56
N ARG A 104 4.08 -4.39 9.48
CA ARG A 104 5.06 -5.43 9.16
C ARG A 104 4.48 -6.46 8.20
N ALA A 105 3.22 -6.87 8.38
CA ALA A 105 2.55 -7.75 7.44
C ALA A 105 2.46 -7.13 6.04
N ILE A 106 2.04 -5.86 5.94
CA ILE A 106 2.02 -5.13 4.66
C ILE A 106 3.42 -5.08 4.05
N TRP A 107 4.45 -4.76 4.83
CA TRP A 107 5.83 -4.75 4.35
C TRP A 107 6.24 -6.10 3.76
N LEU A 108 5.99 -7.21 4.47
CA LEU A 108 6.27 -8.56 3.96
C LEU A 108 5.54 -8.84 2.65
N TYR A 109 4.28 -8.42 2.53
CA TYR A 109 3.52 -8.55 1.29
C TYR A 109 4.15 -7.72 0.16
N LEU A 110 4.47 -6.44 0.39
CA LEU A 110 5.09 -5.57 -0.61
C LEU A 110 6.46 -6.10 -1.07
N GLN A 111 7.24 -6.73 -0.19
CA GLN A 111 8.50 -7.38 -0.59
C GLN A 111 8.29 -8.66 -1.41
N SER A 112 7.09 -9.27 -1.35
CA SER A 112 6.77 -10.51 -2.06
C SER A 112 6.18 -10.29 -3.46
N VAL A 113 5.65 -9.10 -3.76
CA VAL A 113 5.04 -8.84 -5.07
C VAL A 113 6.09 -8.67 -6.16
N PRO A 114 5.75 -8.96 -7.44
CA PRO A 114 6.65 -8.67 -8.55
C PRO A 114 7.03 -7.19 -8.62
N PRO A 115 8.31 -6.85 -8.83
CA PRO A 115 8.72 -5.46 -9.05
C PRO A 115 8.13 -4.95 -10.36
N VAL A 116 7.62 -3.72 -10.35
CA VAL A 116 7.13 -3.03 -11.55
C VAL A 116 7.93 -1.75 -11.70
N HIS A 117 8.70 -1.65 -12.78
CA HIS A 117 9.43 -0.42 -13.08
C HIS A 117 8.49 0.62 -13.73
N THR A 118 8.59 1.88 -13.31
CA THR A 118 7.75 2.98 -13.81
C THR A 118 8.53 4.30 -13.91
N ASP A 119 8.27 5.09 -14.95
CA ASP A 119 8.84 6.44 -15.09
C ASP A 119 8.07 7.53 -14.32
N LEU A 120 6.94 7.16 -13.69
CA LEU A 120 6.05 8.07 -12.96
C LEU A 120 6.66 8.62 -11.67
N ALA A 121 7.77 8.04 -11.19
CA ALA A 121 8.48 8.52 -10.01
C ALA A 121 8.95 9.98 -10.14
N LYS A 122 9.15 10.47 -11.38
CA LYS A 122 9.73 11.78 -11.72
C LYS A 122 8.75 12.97 -11.73
N GLN A 123 7.46 12.75 -11.47
CA GLN A 123 6.43 13.80 -11.41
C GLN A 123 6.04 14.13 -9.97
#